data_AF-A0A2E2Y011-F1
#
_entry.id   AF-A0A2E2Y011-F1
#
_cell.length_a   1.000
_cell.length_b   1.000
_cell.length_c   1.000
_cell.angle_alpha   90.00
_cell.angle_beta   90.00
_cell.angle_gamma   90.00
#
_symmetry.space_group_name_H-M   'P 1'
#
loop_
_entity.id
_entity.type
_entity.pdbx_description
1 polymer ?
#
loop_
_entity_poly.entity_id
_entity_poly.type
_entity_poly.pdbx_seq_one_letter_code
_entity_poly.pdbx_strand_id
1 'polypeptide(L)' 'MPILYELLLTVCLNGGCHFQPIEYFDDLDKCLIEKHEHEILPIDGRYKTVTYECNIHGAEGV' A
#
# COMPACT_ATOMS: atom_id res chain seq x y z
N MET A 1 -11.68 14.95 12.52
CA MET A 1 -10.52 14.05 12.59
C MET A 1 -9.64 14.34 11.38
N PRO A 2 -8.31 14.32 11.49
CA PRO A 2 -7.44 14.44 10.32
C PRO A 2 -7.67 13.27 9.37
N ILE A 3 -7.54 13.51 8.06
CA ILE A 3 -7.55 12.44 7.06
C ILE A 3 -6.21 11.70 7.22
N LEU A 4 -6.27 10.40 7.41
CA LEU A 4 -5.08 9.55 7.41
C LEU A 4 -5.04 8.80 6.08
N TYR A 5 -3.85 8.72 5.49
CA TYR A 5 -3.57 7.94 4.30
C TYR A 5 -2.81 6.69 4.69
N GLU A 6 -3.18 5.52 4.18
CA GLU A 6 -2.45 4.27 4.40
C GLU A 6 -1.74 3.84 3.12
N LEU A 7 -0.48 3.45 3.25
CA LEU A 7 0.24 2.74 2.20
C LEU A 7 -0.09 1.25 2.32
N LEU A 8 -0.91 0.75 1.40
CA LEU A 8 -1.34 -0.63 1.34
C LEU A 8 -0.48 -1.40 0.33
N LEU A 9 0.14 -2.48 0.79
CA LEU A 9 0.78 -3.48 -0.05
C LEU A 9 -0.22 -4.58 -0.39
N THR A 10 -0.34 -4.90 -1.68
CA THR A 10 -1.07 -6.07 -2.17
C THR A 10 -0.11 -7.01 -2.87
N VAL A 11 0.00 -8.24 -2.38
CA VAL A 11 0.78 -9.31 -3.01
C VAL A 11 -0.12 -10.44 -3.47
N CYS A 12 -0.04 -10.82 -4.74
CA CYS A 12 -0.84 -11.91 -5.30
C CYS A 12 0.03 -13.13 -5.64
N LEU A 13 -0.47 -14.30 -5.26
CA LEU A 13 0.08 -15.62 -5.53
C LEU A 13 -0.96 -16.45 -6.31
N ASN A 14 -0.57 -17.66 -6.75
CA ASN A 14 -1.49 -18.54 -7.48
C ASN A 14 -2.76 -18.93 -6.68
N GLY A 15 -2.74 -18.81 -5.35
CA GLY A 15 -3.86 -19.16 -4.47
C GLY A 15 -4.68 -17.98 -3.94
N GLY A 16 -4.32 -16.73 -4.25
CA GLY A 16 -5.01 -15.54 -3.72
C GLY A 16 -4.10 -14.33 -3.56
N CYS A 17 -4.70 -13.22 -3.10
CA CYS A 17 -3.99 -11.98 -2.81
C CYS A 17 -4.03 -11.70 -1.30
N HIS A 18 -2.95 -11.14 -0.79
CA HIS A 18 -2.80 -10.71 0.59
C HIS A 18 -2.58 -9.21 0.62
N PHE A 19 -3.23 -8.56 1.57
CA PHE A 19 -3.20 -7.11 1.76
C PHE A 19 -2.51 -6.82 3.09
N GLN A 20 -1.60 -5.85 3.12
CA GLN A 20 -0.87 -5.47 4.32
C GLN A 20 -0.72 -3.94 4.37
N PRO A 21 -1.24 -3.27 5.41
CA PRO A 21 -0.90 -1.87 5.65
C PRO A 21 0.56 -1.78 6.09
N ILE A 22 1.36 -0.99 5.37
CA ILE A 22 2.78 -0.75 5.67
C ILE A 22 2.91 0.37 6.69
N GLU A 23 2.33 1.53 6.37
CA GLU A 23 2.48 2.75 7.16
C GLU A 23 1.28 3.68 6.96
N TYR A 24 1.05 4.56 7.95
CA TYR A 24 0.01 5.58 7.94
C TYR A 24 0.63 6.98 7.91
N PHE A 25 0.06 7.85 7.09
CA PHE A 25 0.53 9.20 6.85
C PHE A 25 -0.58 10.21 7.11
N ASP A 26 -0.20 11.38 7.61
CA ASP A 26 -1.06 12.55 7.77
C ASP A 26 -1.15 13.41 6.50
N ASP A 27 -0.41 13.02 5.45
CA ASP A 27 -0.21 13.78 4.23
C ASP A 27 -0.14 12.84 3.01
N LEU A 28 -0.87 13.17 1.94
CA LEU A 28 -0.95 12.33 0.74
C LEU A 28 0.38 12.32 -0.02
N ASP A 29 1.07 13.45 -0.12
CA ASP A 29 2.34 13.54 -0.84
C ASP A 29 3.40 12.65 -0.16
N LYS A 30 3.46 12.62 1.18
CA LYS A 30 4.32 11.67 1.92
C LYS A 30 4.00 10.22 1.57
N CYS A 31 2.73 9.84 1.54
CA CYS A 31 2.34 8.48 1.16
C CYS A 31 2.78 8.15 -0.28
N LEU A 32 2.60 9.08 -1.22
CA LEU A 32 2.98 8.88 -2.63
C LEU A 32 4.50 8.79 -2.83
N ILE A 33 5.27 9.56 -2.05
CA ILE A 33 6.73 9.47 -2.04
C ILE A 33 7.16 8.09 -1.54
N GLU A 34 6.65 7.66 -0.38
CA GLU A 34 6.98 6.33 0.16
C GLU A 34 6.52 5.20 -0.77
N LYS A 35 5.34 5.33 -1.38
CA LYS A 35 4.89 4.41 -2.42
C LYS A 35 5.93 4.29 -3.54
N HIS A 36 6.41 5.40 -4.07
CA HIS A 36 7.39 5.40 -5.16
C HIS A 36 8.69 4.70 -4.73
N GLU A 37 9.19 5.00 -3.52
CA GLU A 37 10.38 4.34 -2.96
C GLU A 37 10.20 2.83 -2.83
N HIS A 38 8.99 2.34 -2.52
CA HIS A 38 8.70 0.91 -2.48
C HIS A 38 8.54 0.29 -3.88
N GLU A 39 8.00 1.02 -4.86
CA GLU A 39 7.82 0.55 -6.24
C GLU A 39 9.16 0.38 -6.99
N ILE A 40 10.20 1.14 -6.62
CA ILE A 40 11.54 1.00 -7.22
C ILE A 40 12.34 -0.16 -6.63
N LEU A 41 11.93 -0.72 -5.49
CA LEU A 41 12.61 -1.86 -4.89
C LEU A 41 12.40 -3.13 -5.73
N PRO A 42 13.43 -3.98 -5.88
CA PRO A 42 13.25 -5.27 -6.51
C PRO A 42 12.26 -6.11 -5.69
N ILE A 43 11.39 -6.82 -6.39
CA ILE A 43 10.42 -7.71 -5.77
C ILE A 43 11.16 -8.84 -5.04
N ASP A 44 10.96 -8.94 -3.73
CA ASP A 44 11.54 -10.00 -2.91
C ASP A 44 10.63 -11.22 -2.82
N GLY A 45 10.82 -12.18 -3.74
CA GLY A 45 10.11 -13.46 -3.71
C GLY A 45 9.43 -13.83 -5.03
N ARG A 46 8.58 -14.86 -4.98
CA ARG A 46 7.87 -15.40 -6.16
C ARG A 46 6.41 -14.96 -6.19
N TYR A 47 6.17 -13.66 -6.14
CA TYR A 47 4.83 -13.11 -6.31
C TYR A 47 4.49 -13.00 -7.80
N LYS A 48 3.22 -13.20 -8.13
CA LYS A 48 2.69 -12.96 -9.47
C LYS A 48 2.54 -11.46 -9.71
N THR A 49 2.17 -10.72 -8.67
CA THR A 49 1.93 -9.28 -8.71
C THR A 49 2.20 -8.70 -7.34
N VAL A 50 2.81 -7.52 -7.33
CA VAL A 50 3.06 -6.70 -6.13
C VAL A 50 2.60 -5.30 -6.49
N THR A 51 1.66 -4.74 -5.74
CA THR A 51 1.17 -3.37 -5.94
C THR A 51 1.16 -2.60 -4.63
N TYR A 52 1.40 -1.30 -4.75
CA TYR A 52 1.37 -0.35 -3.63
C TYR A 52 0.34 0.73 -3.92
N GLU A 53 -0.53 1.01 -2.95
CA GLU A 53 -1.63 1.95 -3.10
C GLU A 53 -1.72 2.86 -1.87
N CYS A 54 -1.94 4.15 -2.10
CA CYS A 54 -2.23 5.10 -1.04
C CYS A 54 -3.75 5.29 -0.94
N ASN A 55 -4.35 4.80 0.14
CA ASN A 55 -5.78 4.86 0.37
C ASN A 55 -6.10 5.76 1.58
N ILE A 56 -7.33 6.27 1.66
CA ILE A 56 -7.78 6.95 2.88
C ILE A 56 -8.07 5.88 3.92
N HIS A 57 -7.32 5.89 5.02
CA HIS A 57 -7.52 4.97 6.12
C HIS A 57 -8.92 5.18 6.73
N GLY A 58 -9.68 4.10 6.85
CA GLY A 58 -11.05 4.13 7.37
C GLY A 58 -12.11 4.59 6.37
N ALA A 59 -11.79 4.67 5.06
CA ALA A 59 -12.80 4.87 4.01
C ALA A 59 -13.67 3.63 3.75
N GLU A 60 -13.33 2.47 4.32
CA GLU A 60 -14.19 1.28 4.31
C GLU A 60 -15.31 1.43 5.35
N GLY A 61 -16.39 2.13 4.96
CA GLY A 61 -17.63 2.19 5.73
C GLY A 61 -18.37 3.53 5.72
N VAL A 62 -18.91 3.92 4.56
CA VAL A 62 -20.15 4.71 4.49
C VAL A 62 -21.12 4.06 3.50
#